data_AF-A0A969E077-F1
#
_entry.id   AF-A0A969E077-F1
#
_cell.length_a   1.000
_cell.length_b   1.000
_cell.length_c   1.000
_cell.angle_alpha   90.00
_cell.angle_beta   90.00
_cell.angle_gamma   90.00
#
_symmetry.space_group_name_H-M   'P 1'
#
loop_
_entity.id
_entity.type
_entity.pdbx_description
1 polymer ?
#
loop_
_entity_poly.entity_id
_entity_poly.type
_entity_poly.pdbx_seq_one_letter_code
_entity_poly.pdbx_strand_id
1 'polypeptide(L)' 'MPARPRGRCESGDRLGCGRAGHLICHQAKTWEAELILLGRRGRSGLKELMLGSVSSYVMHRANCSVLVIQGSLPATDEA' A
#
# COMPACT_ATOMS: atom_id res chain seq x y z
N MET A 1 -14.38 7.49 21.58
CA MET A 1 -13.56 6.58 20.76
C MET A 1 -14.50 5.62 20.04
N PRO A 2 -14.57 5.61 18.70
CA PRO A 2 -15.34 4.59 17.99
C PRO A 2 -14.67 3.23 18.15
N ALA A 3 -15.49 2.18 18.24
CA ALA A 3 -15.07 0.81 18.53
C ALA A 3 -14.20 0.25 17.40
N ARG A 4 -13.02 -0.31 17.74
CA ARG A 4 -12.16 -1.03 16.79
C ARG A 4 -12.92 -2.24 16.22
N PRO A 5 -13.13 -2.34 14.91
CA PRO A 5 -13.65 -3.57 14.32
C PRO A 5 -12.65 -4.70 14.61
N ARG A 6 -13.09 -5.76 15.31
CA ARG A 6 -12.32 -7.02 15.39
C ARG A 6 -12.46 -7.70 14.02
N GLY A 7 -11.57 -7.33 13.10
CA GLY A 7 -11.78 -7.51 11.65
C GLY A 7 -11.10 -8.76 11.07
N ARG A 8 -11.94 -9.61 10.47
CA ARG A 8 -11.64 -10.53 9.38
C ARG A 8 -10.90 -9.79 8.26
N CYS A 9 -9.84 -10.36 7.70
CA CYS A 9 -9.21 -9.81 6.50
C CYS A 9 -10.16 -9.99 5.32
N GLU A 10 -10.71 -8.90 4.79
CA GLU A 10 -11.46 -8.91 3.54
C GLU A 10 -10.50 -8.63 2.39
N SER A 11 -10.42 -9.57 1.45
CA SER A 11 -9.74 -9.34 0.17
C SER A 11 -10.76 -8.79 -0.80
N GLY A 12 -10.45 -7.64 -1.40
CA GLY A 12 -11.27 -7.05 -2.44
C GLY A 12 -10.39 -6.24 -3.38
N ASP A 13 -10.73 -6.24 -4.65
CA ASP A 13 -10.13 -5.38 -5.65
C ASP A 13 -10.98 -4.11 -5.81
N ARG A 14 -10.32 -2.95 -5.87
CA ARG A 14 -10.96 -1.69 -6.23
C ARG A 14 -10.22 -1.08 -7.42
N LEU A 15 -10.96 -0.98 -8.51
CA LEU A 15 -10.49 -0.36 -9.73
C LEU A 15 -11.00 1.09 -9.78
N GLY A 16 -10.15 1.98 -10.28
CA GLY A 16 -10.49 3.38 -10.48
C GLY A 16 -9.60 3.98 -11.56
N CYS A 17 -10.06 5.07 -12.18
CA CYS A 17 -9.31 5.79 -13.20
C CYS A 17 -8.62 7.03 -12.59
N GLY A 18 -7.40 7.32 -13.06
CA GLY A 18 -6.62 8.48 -12.63
C GLY A 18 -5.30 8.12 -11.92
N ARG A 19 -4.74 9.09 -11.20
CA ARG A 19 -3.43 8.92 -10.53
C ARG A 19 -3.57 7.99 -9.32
N ALA A 20 -2.87 6.87 -9.34
CA ALA A 20 -2.93 5.86 -8.29
C ALA A 20 -2.74 6.43 -6.87
N GLY A 21 -1.75 7.32 -6.67
CA GLY A 21 -1.52 7.92 -5.35
C GLY A 21 -2.71 8.74 -4.82
N HIS A 22 -3.44 9.44 -5.71
CA HIS A 22 -4.64 10.19 -5.32
C HIS A 22 -5.77 9.24 -4.95
N LEU A 23 -5.99 8.19 -5.73
CA LEU A 23 -7.02 7.19 -5.46
C LEU A 23 -6.77 6.45 -4.15
N ILE A 24 -5.50 6.11 -3.85
CA ILE A 24 -5.12 5.48 -2.58
C ILE A 24 -5.45 6.38 -1.39
N CYS A 25 -5.04 7.65 -1.42
CA CYS A 25 -5.36 8.59 -0.33
C CYS A 25 -6.86 8.82 -0.19
N HIS A 26 -7.57 8.98 -1.31
CA HIS A 26 -9.03 9.15 -1.31
C HIS A 26 -9.71 7.92 -0.69
N GLN A 27 -9.33 6.72 -1.11
CA GLN A 27 -9.93 5.49 -0.61
C GLN A 27 -9.66 5.28 0.87
N ALA A 28 -8.42 5.55 1.32
CA ALA A 28 -8.04 5.48 2.73
C ALA A 28 -8.88 6.43 3.58
N LYS A 29 -9.18 7.64 3.07
CA LYS A 29 -10.07 8.59 3.73
C LYS A 29 -11.53 8.11 3.76
N THR A 30 -12.04 7.57 2.66
CA THR A 30 -13.40 7.01 2.62
C THR A 30 -13.59 5.83 3.58
N TRP A 31 -12.53 5.06 3.82
CA TRP A 31 -12.55 3.91 4.72
C TRP A 31 -12.15 4.26 6.16
N GLU A 32 -11.80 5.51 6.44
CA GLU A 32 -11.24 5.92 7.73
C GLU A 32 -10.06 5.03 8.18
N ALA A 33 -9.22 4.65 7.23
CA ALA A 33 -8.11 3.74 7.49
C ALA A 33 -7.07 4.39 8.41
N GLU A 34 -6.69 3.70 9.48
CA GLU A 34 -5.64 4.14 10.41
C GLU A 34 -4.22 3.85 9.87
N LEU A 35 -4.09 2.91 8.93
CA LEU A 35 -2.83 2.46 8.35
C LEU A 35 -2.99 2.05 6.87
N ILE A 36 -2.10 2.54 6.00
CA ILE A 36 -1.96 2.10 4.60
C ILE A 36 -0.71 1.22 4.48
N LEU A 37 -0.88 0.01 3.94
CA LEU A 37 0.24 -0.87 3.60
C LEU A 37 0.51 -0.79 2.09
N LEU A 38 1.76 -0.47 1.73
CA LEU A 38 2.21 -0.44 0.33
C LEU A 38 3.24 -1.54 0.09
N GLY A 39 2.95 -2.47 -0.80
CA GLY A 39 3.89 -3.51 -1.21
C GLY A 39 4.77 -3.07 -2.36
N ARG A 40 6.09 -3.28 -2.25
CA ARG A 40 7.03 -3.15 -3.37
C ARG A 40 7.45 -4.54 -3.85
N ARG A 41 7.08 -4.92 -5.08
CA ARG A 41 7.59 -6.14 -5.74
C ARG A 41 9.05 -5.94 -6.14
N GLY A 42 9.97 -6.63 -5.46
CA GLY A 42 11.43 -6.53 -5.65
C GLY A 42 11.96 -7.22 -6.91
N ARG A 43 11.43 -6.92 -8.10
CA ARG A 43 11.85 -7.60 -9.36
C ARG A 43 13.10 -7.05 -10.04
N SER A 44 13.85 -6.11 -9.46
CA SER A 44 15.14 -5.71 -10.06
C SER A 44 16.07 -5.15 -8.99
N GLY A 45 17.14 -5.90 -8.74
CA GLY A 45 18.30 -5.43 -7.98
C GLY A 45 18.81 -4.10 -8.54
N LEU A 46 19.37 -3.29 -7.64
CA LEU A 46 20.01 -1.99 -7.87
C LEU A 46 19.12 -0.71 -7.85
N LYS A 47 17.77 -0.78 -7.84
CA LYS A 47 16.88 0.39 -7.55
C LYS A 47 16.31 0.38 -6.12
N GLU A 48 16.97 -0.33 -5.22
CA GLU A 48 16.43 -0.79 -3.94
C GLU A 48 16.09 0.30 -2.91
N LEU A 49 16.41 1.58 -3.17
CA LEU A 49 16.12 2.70 -2.26
C LEU A 49 15.17 3.77 -2.85
N MET A 50 14.65 3.60 -4.07
CA MET A 50 13.70 4.56 -4.64
C MET A 50 12.29 4.22 -4.17
N LEU A 51 11.77 5.03 -3.23
CA LEU A 51 10.34 5.13 -2.92
C LEU A 51 9.62 5.46 -4.23
N GLY A 52 9.00 4.47 -4.88
CA GLY A 52 8.33 4.65 -6.16
C GLY A 52 7.38 5.86 -6.15
N SER A 53 7.11 6.46 -7.31
CA SER A 53 6.34 7.71 -7.43
C SER A 53 5.00 7.68 -6.68
N VAL A 54 4.32 6.53 -6.65
CA VAL A 54 3.09 6.32 -5.89
C VAL A 54 3.35 6.28 -4.39
N SER A 55 4.33 5.51 -3.92
CA SER A 55 4.68 5.42 -2.49
C SER A 55 5.10 6.78 -1.94
N SER A 56 5.94 7.52 -2.68
CA SER A 56 6.33 8.88 -2.31
C SER A 56 5.11 9.81 -2.25
N TYR A 57 4.22 9.79 -3.25
CA TYR A 57 3.01 10.61 -3.24
C TYR A 57 2.12 10.31 -2.03
N VAL A 58 1.89 9.03 -1.72
CA VAL A 58 1.04 8.61 -0.59
C VAL A 58 1.69 9.00 0.73
N MET A 59 3.00 8.81 0.92
CA MET A 59 3.66 9.21 2.17
C MET A 59 3.54 10.71 2.47
N HIS A 60 3.57 11.57 1.45
CA HIS A 60 3.46 13.02 1.65
C HIS A 60 2.01 13.53 1.77
N ARG A 61 1.01 12.75 1.36
CA ARG A 61 -0.39 13.20 1.25
C ARG A 61 -1.41 12.32 1.98
N ALA A 62 -1.02 11.19 2.52
CA ALA A 62 -1.89 10.33 3.29
C ALA A 62 -2.32 11.02 4.59
N ASN A 63 -3.57 10.80 4.98
CA ASN A 63 -4.12 11.30 6.23
C ASN A 63 -3.85 10.37 7.43
N CYS A 64 -3.14 9.26 7.20
CA CYS A 64 -2.90 8.19 8.17
C CYS A 64 -1.48 7.65 8.05
N SER A 65 -1.10 6.73 8.95
CA SER A 65 0.20 6.08 8.90
C SER A 65 0.38 5.29 7.61
N VAL A 66 1.60 5.28 7.05
CA VAL A 66 1.95 4.55 5.83
C VAL A 66 3.12 3.62 6.11
N LEU A 67 2.93 2.33 5.87
CA LEU A 67 3.97 1.30 5.99
C LEU A 67 4.31 0.76 4.61
N VAL A 68 5.57 0.93 4.20
CA VAL A 68 6.07 0.37 2.94
C VAL A 68 6.79 -0.93 3.21
N ILE A 69 6.25 -2.04 2.70
CA ILE A 69 6.83 -3.37 2.84
C ILE A 69 7.65 -3.70 1.61
N GLN A 70 8.92 -4.03 1.84
CA GLN A 70 9.83 -4.53 0.81
C GLN A 70 9.99 -6.03 1.04
N GLY A 71 9.26 -6.83 0.26
CA GLY A 71 9.34 -8.28 0.32
C GLY A 71 10.14 -8.81 -0.87
N SER A 72 11.29 -9.40 -0.62
CA SER A 72 11.79 -10.49 -1.46
C SER A 72 11.05 -11.75 -1.01
N LEU A 73 10.01 -12.14 -1.74
CA LEU A 73 9.66 -13.56 -1.70
C LEU A 73 10.83 -14.26 -2.40
N PRO A 74 11.55 -15.20 -1.76
CA PRO A 74 12.40 -16.09 -2.54
C PRO A 74 11.50 -16.64 -3.64
N ALA A 75 11.93 -16.54 -4.89
CA ALA A 75 11.27 -17.28 -5.94
C ALA A 75 11.25 -18.72 -5.46
N THR A 76 10.08 -19.24 -5.10
CA THR A 76 9.92 -20.68 -4.98
C THR A 76 10.12 -21.18 -6.40
N ASP A 77 11.37 -21.48 -6.72
CA ASP A 77 11.75 -22.34 -7.82
C ASP A 77 11.31 -23.73 -7.35
N GLU A 78 10.02 -24.00 -7.55
CA GLU A 78 9.49 -25.36 -7.45
C GLU A 78 10.12 -26.14 -8.61
N ALA A 79 11.00 -27.08 -8.23
CA ALA A 79 11.74 -28.00 -9.07
C ALA A 79 10.87 -28.92 -9.95
#